data_AF-A0A7X8HPW3-F1
#
_entry.id   AF-A0A7X8HPW3-F1
#
_cell.length_a   1.000
_cell.length_b   1.000
_cell.length_c   1.000
_cell.angle_alpha   90.00
_cell.angle_beta   90.00
_cell.angle_gamma   90.00
#
_symmetry.space_group_name_H-M   'P 1'
#
loop_
_entity.id
_entity.type
_entity.pdbx_description
1 polymer ?
#
loop_
_entity_poly.entity_id
_entity_poly.type
_entity_poly.pdbx_seq_one_letter_code
_entity_poly.pdbx_strand_id
1 'polypeptide(L)'
;MNYIINGYTWFLKNIIWLNILFAILLVFFERRNPTTTWLWLMVLTFLPGVGFVLYLFLGQDMSKKKIFDLKEEEDRGIRRRVLRQGRKIQEEVYDFTNPKFAEHEDIMKMHILTSEAYFSQDNEVDLYFSGEDKFAALLESIA
;
A
#
# COMPACT_ATOMS: atom_id res chain seq x y z
N MET A 1 1.20 -42.86 24.60
CA MET A 1 2.16 -43.06 23.50
C MET A 1 1.47 -43.40 22.18
N ASN A 2 0.61 -44.42 22.13
CA ASN A 2 -0.04 -44.87 20.88
C ASN A 2 -0.91 -43.83 20.18
N TYR A 3 -1.61 -42.96 20.91
CA TYR A 3 -2.40 -41.87 20.32
C TYR A 3 -1.54 -40.85 19.55
N ILE A 4 -0.36 -40.52 20.08
CA ILE A 4 0.57 -39.60 19.45
C ILE A 4 1.12 -40.23 18.17
N ILE A 5 1.54 -41.50 18.24
CA ILE A 5 2.06 -42.26 17.09
C ILE A 5 0.99 -42.40 16.00
N ASN A 6 -0.26 -42.69 16.37
CA ASN A 6 -1.38 -42.79 15.43
C ASN A 6 -1.69 -41.45 14.75
N GLY A 7 -1.54 -40.34 15.48
CA GLY A 7 -1.64 -39.00 14.89
C GLY A 7 -0.56 -38.75 13.84
N TYR A 8 0.70 -39.06 14.16
CA TYR A 8 1.82 -38.91 13.21
C TYR A 8 1.67 -39.80 11.98
N THR A 9 1.27 -41.06 12.15
CA THR A 9 1.10 -41.98 11.02
C THR A 9 -0.08 -41.58 10.13
N TRP A 10 -1.17 -41.08 10.71
CA TRP A 10 -2.28 -40.51 9.94
C TRP A 10 -1.85 -39.28 9.14
N PHE A 11 -1.08 -38.37 9.75
CA PHE A 11 -0.58 -37.17 9.07
C PHE A 11 0.34 -37.53 7.90
N LEU A 12 1.31 -38.41 8.13
CA LEU A 12 2.25 -38.87 7.09
C LEU A 12 1.53 -39.57 5.93
N LYS A 13 0.50 -40.38 6.23
CA LYS A 13 -0.30 -41.06 5.21
C LYS A 13 -1.07 -40.09 4.31
N ASN A 14 -1.45 -38.92 4.83
CA ASN A 14 -2.26 -37.92 4.11
C ASN A 14 -1.45 -36.70 3.62
N ILE A 15 -0.12 -36.74 3.70
CA ILE A 15 0.76 -35.59 3.40
C ILE A 15 0.56 -35.04 1.97
N ILE A 16 0.27 -35.92 1.00
CA ILE A 16 0.06 -35.54 -0.40
C ILE A 16 -1.26 -34.75 -0.56
N TRP A 17 -2.34 -35.22 0.05
CA TRP A 17 -3.64 -34.52 0.00
C TRP A 17 -3.57 -33.15 0.67
N LEU A 18 -2.86 -33.08 1.81
CA LEU A 18 -2.60 -31.81 2.49
C LEU A 18 -1.75 -30.87 1.63
N ASN A 19 -0.73 -31.39 0.96
CA ASN A 19 0.12 -30.59 0.07
C ASN A 19 -0.65 -30.02 -1.13
N ILE A 20 -1.55 -30.81 -1.74
CA ILE A 20 -2.44 -30.34 -2.82
C ILE A 20 -3.37 -29.23 -2.30
N LEU A 21 -3.98 -29.42 -1.13
CA LEU A 21 -4.84 -28.40 -0.51
C LEU A 21 -4.06 -27.10 -0.29
N PHE A 22 -2.84 -27.17 0.24
CA PHE A 22 -1.98 -26.00 0.44
C PHE A 22 -1.56 -25.33 -0.86
N ALA A 23 -1.26 -26.10 -1.91
CA ALA A 23 -0.93 -25.56 -3.23
C ALA A 23 -2.11 -24.77 -3.83
N ILE A 24 -3.34 -25.29 -3.70
CA ILE A 24 -4.56 -24.59 -4.11
C ILE A 24 -4.72 -23.29 -3.32
N LEU A 25 -4.63 -23.36 -1.97
CA LEU A 25 -4.73 -22.17 -1.12
C LEU A 25 -3.69 -21.11 -1.49
N LEU A 26 -2.44 -21.51 -1.76
CA LEU A 26 -1.37 -20.60 -2.17
C LEU A 26 -1.72 -19.87 -3.46
N VAL A 27 -2.22 -20.57 -4.48
CA VAL A 27 -2.61 -19.95 -5.77
C VAL A 27 -3.71 -18.90 -5.58
N PHE A 28 -4.67 -19.14 -4.68
CA PHE A 28 -5.72 -18.17 -4.40
C PHE A 28 -5.23 -16.97 -3.59
N PHE A 29 -4.30 -17.17 -2.65
CA PHE A 29 -3.74 -16.09 -1.83
C PHE A 29 -2.70 -15.24 -2.58
N GLU A 30 -1.82 -15.85 -3.36
CA GLU A 30 -0.73 -15.20 -4.08
C GLU A 30 -1.19 -14.73 -5.48
N ARG A 31 -2.29 -13.96 -5.52
CA ARG A 31 -3.01 -13.62 -6.76
C ARG A 31 -2.31 -12.58 -7.66
N ARG A 32 -1.14 -12.05 -7.26
CA ARG A 32 -0.55 -10.84 -7.88
C ARG A 32 0.79 -11.04 -8.60
N ASN A 33 1.54 -12.11 -8.33
CA ASN A 33 2.81 -12.35 -9.01
C ASN A 33 2.89 -13.78 -9.56
N PRO A 34 2.54 -14.01 -10.84
CA PRO A 34 2.49 -15.35 -11.41
C PRO A 34 3.84 -16.06 -11.32
N THR A 35 4.96 -15.35 -11.46
CA THR A 35 6.32 -15.91 -11.38
C THR A 35 6.62 -16.48 -10.00
N THR A 36 6.27 -15.75 -8.94
CA THR A 36 6.45 -16.21 -7.54
C THR A 36 5.56 -17.41 -7.24
N THR A 37 4.31 -17.39 -7.72
CA THR A 37 3.37 -18.51 -7.55
C THR A 37 3.88 -19.78 -8.22
N TRP A 38 4.41 -19.70 -9.44
CA TRP A 38 5.00 -20.85 -10.14
C TRP A 38 6.20 -21.43 -9.39
N LEU A 39 7.09 -20.60 -8.85
CA LEU A 39 8.22 -21.05 -8.04
C LEU A 39 7.76 -21.84 -6.82
N TRP A 40 6.78 -21.32 -6.07
CA TRP A 40 6.29 -21.98 -4.87
C TRP A 40 5.48 -23.24 -5.15
N LEU A 41 4.72 -23.27 -6.26
CA LEU A 41 4.07 -24.49 -6.72
C LEU A 41 5.08 -25.59 -7.03
N MET A 42 6.18 -25.25 -7.72
CA MET A 42 7.28 -26.21 -7.95
C MET A 42 7.86 -26.71 -6.63
N VAL A 43 8.21 -25.81 -5.70
CA VAL A 43 8.76 -26.18 -4.39
C VAL A 43 7.80 -27.07 -3.59
N LEU A 44 6.51 -26.76 -3.57
CA LEU A 44 5.49 -27.58 -2.91
C LEU A 44 5.33 -28.96 -3.55
N THR A 45 5.45 -29.04 -4.88
CA THR A 45 5.31 -30.28 -5.65
C THR A 45 6.51 -31.21 -5.44
N PHE A 46 7.74 -30.66 -5.48
CA PHE A 46 8.97 -31.45 -5.32
C PHE A 46 9.30 -31.78 -3.87
N LEU A 47 8.85 -30.96 -2.90
CA LEU A 47 9.08 -31.15 -1.47
C LEU A 47 7.75 -31.11 -0.70
N PRO A 48 6.94 -32.18 -0.73
CA PRO A 48 5.69 -32.23 0.00
C PRO A 48 5.93 -32.11 1.52
N GLY A 49 5.14 -31.25 2.18
CA GLY A 49 5.29 -30.91 3.60
C GLY A 49 6.39 -29.86 3.85
N VAL A 50 7.64 -30.12 3.43
CA VAL A 50 8.78 -29.21 3.68
C VAL A 50 8.63 -27.89 2.92
N GLY A 51 8.15 -27.94 1.67
CA GLY A 51 7.94 -26.74 0.85
C GLY A 51 6.95 -25.75 1.47
N PHE A 52 5.99 -26.24 2.27
CA PHE A 52 5.05 -25.38 2.99
C PHE A 52 5.74 -24.62 4.12
N VAL A 53 6.64 -25.28 4.86
CA VAL A 53 7.44 -24.62 5.89
C VAL A 53 8.32 -23.54 5.26
N LEU A 54 9.02 -23.87 4.16
CA LEU A 54 9.85 -22.89 3.42
C LEU A 54 9.03 -21.68 2.93
N TYR A 55 7.81 -21.92 2.44
CA TYR A 55 6.90 -20.86 2.01
C TYR A 55 6.57 -19.88 3.12
N LEU A 56 6.30 -20.36 4.34
CA LEU A 56 6.00 -19.48 5.48
C LEU A 56 7.15 -18.53 5.83
N PHE A 57 8.40 -18.95 5.62
CA PHE A 57 9.58 -18.13 5.95
C PHE A 57 10.05 -17.23 4.80
N LEU A 58 10.01 -17.73 3.56
CA LEU A 58 10.66 -17.10 2.41
C LEU A 58 9.67 -16.63 1.34
N GLY A 59 8.45 -17.16 1.34
CA GLY A 59 7.46 -16.93 0.29
C GLY A 59 6.50 -15.78 0.56
N GLN A 60 6.41 -15.33 1.81
CA GLN A 60 5.58 -14.19 2.16
C GLN A 60 6.27 -12.88 1.82
N ASP A 61 5.64 -12.09 0.95
CA ASP A 61 6.06 -10.72 0.67
C ASP A 61 5.74 -9.79 1.86
N MET A 62 6.65 -9.76 2.83
CA MET A 62 6.54 -8.93 4.05
C MET A 62 6.78 -7.44 3.78
N SER A 63 7.21 -7.06 2.57
CA SER A 63 7.61 -5.68 2.24
C SER A 63 6.43 -4.71 2.21
N LYS A 64 5.25 -5.21 1.85
CA LYS A 64 4.03 -4.40 1.71
C LYS A 64 3.61 -3.76 3.02
N LYS A 65 3.68 -4.50 4.14
CA LYS A 65 3.24 -3.99 5.44
C LYS A 65 4.00 -2.72 5.85
N LYS A 66 5.33 -2.72 5.69
CA LYS A 66 6.17 -1.58 6.05
C LYS A 66 5.89 -0.33 5.20
N ILE A 67 5.61 -0.52 3.90
CA ILE A 67 5.24 0.60 3.01
C ILE A 67 3.88 1.18 3.41
N PHE A 68 2.92 0.33 3.76
CA PHE A 68 1.62 0.80 4.25
C PHE A 68 1.74 1.54 5.59
N ASP A 69 2.52 1.03 6.53
CA ASP A 69 2.73 1.66 7.84
C ASP A 69 3.37 3.05 7.70
N LEU A 70 4.40 3.18 6.85
CA LEU A 70 5.07 4.46 6.54
C LEU A 70 4.10 5.44 5.88
N LYS A 71 3.33 4.98 4.90
CA LYS A 71 2.33 5.80 4.21
C LYS A 71 1.23 6.28 5.17
N GLU A 72 0.80 5.43 6.10
CA GLU A 72 -0.22 5.80 7.10
C GLU A 72 0.27 6.91 8.04
N GLU A 73 1.54 6.89 8.43
CA GLU A 73 2.13 7.97 9.24
C GLU A 73 2.18 9.31 8.48
N GLU A 74 2.59 9.27 7.21
CA GLU A 74 2.63 10.45 6.32
C GLU A 74 1.22 11.02 6.08
N ASP A 75 0.27 10.16 5.71
CA ASP A 75 -1.14 10.52 5.48
C ASP A 75 -1.75 11.15 6.75
N ARG A 76 -1.47 10.61 7.94
CA ARG A 76 -1.88 11.23 9.22
C ARG A 76 -1.24 12.58 9.47
N GLY A 77 -0.02 12.81 8.99
CA GLY A 77 0.66 14.10 9.04
C GLY A 77 -0.06 15.15 8.19
N ILE A 78 -0.32 14.82 6.92
CA ILE A 78 -1.00 15.69 5.95
C ILE A 78 -2.42 16.00 6.44
N ARG A 79 -3.19 14.97 6.80
CA ARG A 79 -4.55 15.11 7.30
C ARG A 79 -4.65 16.06 8.51
N ARG A 80 -3.72 15.96 9.46
CA ARG A 80 -3.68 16.89 10.61
C ARG A 80 -3.47 18.34 10.18
N ARG A 81 -2.59 18.60 9.20
CA ARG A 81 -2.35 19.95 8.68
C ARG A 81 -3.58 20.51 7.96
N VAL A 82 -4.21 19.69 7.12
CA VAL A 82 -5.41 20.04 6.35
C VAL A 82 -6.59 20.33 7.26
N LEU A 83 -6.88 19.48 8.24
CA LEU A 83 -7.96 19.72 9.20
C LEU A 83 -7.70 20.95 10.07
N ARG A 84 -6.45 21.20 10.47
CA ARG A 84 -6.09 22.42 11.20
C ARG A 84 -6.30 23.68 10.35
N GLN A 85 -5.97 23.63 9.06
CA GLN A 85 -6.24 24.72 8.13
C GLN A 85 -7.75 24.93 7.96
N GLY A 86 -8.52 23.86 7.76
CA GLY A 86 -9.98 23.94 7.65
C GLY A 86 -10.64 24.58 8.87
N ARG A 87 -10.16 24.26 10.08
CA ARG A 87 -10.63 24.92 11.32
C ARG A 87 -10.32 26.41 11.34
N LYS A 88 -9.10 26.80 10.99
CA LYS A 88 -8.72 28.23 10.93
C LYS A 88 -9.57 29.01 9.94
N ILE A 89 -9.89 28.39 8.81
CA ILE A 89 -10.76 28.98 7.79
C ILE A 89 -12.17 29.15 8.38
N GLN A 90 -12.73 28.09 9.00
CA GLN A 90 -14.04 28.15 9.65
C GLN A 90 -14.15 29.17 10.80
N GLU A 91 -13.07 29.36 11.56
CA GLU A 91 -13.00 30.33 12.66
C GLU A 91 -12.71 31.76 12.17
N GLU A 92 -12.60 31.99 10.84
CA GLU A 92 -12.25 33.28 10.23
C GLU A 92 -10.89 33.84 10.70
N VAL A 93 -9.98 32.96 11.14
CA VAL A 93 -8.61 33.30 11.62
C VAL A 93 -7.53 32.84 10.63
N TYR A 94 -7.92 32.42 9.43
CA TYR A 94 -6.98 32.06 8.38
C TYR A 94 -6.50 33.30 7.63
N ASP A 95 -5.18 33.44 7.52
CA ASP A 95 -4.54 34.57 6.86
C ASP A 95 -4.46 34.32 5.34
N PHE A 96 -5.27 35.05 4.58
CA PHE A 96 -5.29 34.99 3.13
C PHE A 96 -4.36 36.04 2.54
N THR A 97 -3.37 35.64 1.73
CA THR A 97 -2.46 36.60 1.07
C THR A 97 -3.23 37.53 0.13
N ASN A 98 -4.27 37.03 -0.52
CA ASN A 98 -5.16 37.82 -1.36
C ASN A 98 -6.58 37.87 -0.76
N PRO A 99 -7.14 39.06 -0.48
CA PRO A 99 -8.49 39.20 0.05
C PRO A 99 -9.57 38.52 -0.81
N LYS A 100 -9.36 38.41 -2.12
CA LYS A 100 -10.29 37.73 -3.04
C LYS A 100 -10.43 36.23 -2.76
N PHE A 101 -9.45 35.60 -2.11
CA PHE A 101 -9.55 34.19 -1.77
C PHE A 101 -10.66 33.92 -0.75
N ALA A 102 -10.94 34.85 0.15
CA ALA A 102 -12.04 34.73 1.10
C ALA A 102 -13.40 34.57 0.40
N GLU A 103 -13.57 35.12 -0.82
CA GLU A 103 -14.80 34.96 -1.62
C GLU A 103 -15.01 33.51 -2.09
N HIS A 104 -13.99 32.66 -2.04
CA HIS A 104 -14.01 31.26 -2.49
C HIS A 104 -13.88 30.27 -1.34
N GLU A 105 -14.17 30.71 -0.11
CA GLU A 105 -14.06 29.90 1.11
C GLU A 105 -14.84 28.59 1.04
N ASP A 106 -16.04 28.61 0.47
CA ASP A 106 -16.90 27.42 0.37
C ASP A 106 -16.25 26.31 -0.46
N ILE A 107 -15.58 26.67 -1.56
CA ILE A 107 -14.87 25.71 -2.42
C ILE A 107 -13.62 25.18 -1.71
N MET A 108 -12.89 26.06 -1.00
CA MET A 108 -11.74 25.64 -0.20
C MET A 108 -12.15 24.66 0.91
N LYS A 109 -13.23 24.96 1.64
CA LYS A 109 -13.83 24.06 2.64
C LYS A 109 -14.24 22.73 2.02
N MET A 110 -14.91 22.75 0.87
CA MET A 110 -15.32 21.53 0.17
C MET A 110 -14.10 20.65 -0.14
N HIS A 111 -13.02 21.21 -0.69
CA HIS A 111 -11.82 20.43 -1.02
C HIS A 111 -11.10 19.88 0.21
N ILE A 112 -11.03 20.66 1.29
CA ILE A 112 -10.48 20.23 2.58
C ILE A 112 -11.27 19.04 3.15
N LEU A 113 -12.61 19.09 3.09
CA LEU A 113 -13.48 18.07 3.67
C LEU A 113 -13.61 16.80 2.81
N THR A 114 -13.57 16.93 1.49
CA THR A 114 -13.81 15.81 0.56
C THR A 114 -12.54 15.10 0.12
N SER A 115 -11.45 15.86 -0.06
CA SER A 115 -10.24 15.36 -0.73
C SER A 115 -8.99 15.49 0.14
N GLU A 116 -9.13 15.98 1.38
CA GLU A 116 -8.01 16.33 2.26
C GLU A 116 -6.97 17.20 1.54
N ALA A 117 -7.43 18.09 0.65
CA ALA A 117 -6.56 18.95 -0.13
C ALA A 117 -6.16 20.19 0.68
N TYR A 118 -4.86 20.39 0.86
CA TYR A 118 -4.32 21.56 1.51
C TYR A 118 -4.39 22.77 0.57
N PHE A 119 -4.88 23.90 1.05
CA PHE A 119 -4.89 25.15 0.30
C PHE A 119 -3.53 25.84 0.43
N SER A 120 -2.74 25.91 -0.65
CA SER A 120 -1.50 26.66 -0.70
C SER A 120 -1.70 28.02 -1.39
N GLN A 121 -0.98 29.03 -0.91
CA GLN A 121 -0.99 30.40 -1.42
C GLN A 121 0.38 30.73 -1.99
N ASP A 122 0.43 31.70 -2.91
CA ASP A 122 1.68 32.22 -3.48
C ASP A 122 2.57 31.14 -4.12
N ASN A 123 1.94 30.20 -4.83
CA ASN A 123 2.66 29.15 -5.53
C ASN A 123 3.36 29.71 -6.79
N GLU A 124 4.61 29.35 -6.97
CA GLU A 124 5.31 29.49 -8.25
C GLU A 124 4.94 28.30 -9.15
N VAL A 125 4.58 28.58 -10.39
CA VAL A 125 4.08 27.56 -11.33
C VAL A 125 4.76 27.71 -12.67
N ASP A 126 5.48 26.67 -13.06
CA ASP A 126 6.04 26.54 -14.41
C ASP A 126 5.05 25.82 -15.33
N LEU A 127 4.82 26.40 -16.51
CA LEU A 127 3.90 25.86 -17.50
C LEU A 127 4.67 25.20 -18.64
N TYR A 128 4.37 23.93 -18.89
CA TYR A 128 4.95 23.15 -19.98
C TYR A 128 3.89 22.89 -21.04
N PHE A 129 4.18 23.27 -22.28
CA PHE A 129 3.27 23.11 -23.42
C PHE A 129 3.66 21.94 -24.32
N SER A 130 4.84 21.34 -24.12
CA SER A 130 5.30 20.15 -24.82
C SER A 130 5.66 19.02 -23.85
N GLY A 131 5.56 17.78 -24.33
CA GLY A 131 5.98 16.61 -23.57
C GLY A 131 7.49 16.58 -23.35
N GLU A 132 8.27 17.01 -24.35
CA GLU A 132 9.73 17.05 -24.29
C GLU A 132 10.21 17.94 -23.15
N ASP A 133 9.72 19.18 -23.08
CA ASP A 133 10.08 20.14 -22.02
C ASP A 133 9.68 19.62 -20.63
N LYS A 134 8.48 19.04 -20.51
CA LYS A 134 7.99 18.46 -19.25
C LYS A 134 8.86 17.30 -18.77
N PHE A 135 9.21 16.37 -19.66
CA PHE A 135 10.01 15.20 -19.28
C PHE A 135 11.46 15.58 -19.01
N ALA A 136 12.02 16.56 -19.72
CA ALA A 136 13.34 17.10 -19.43
C ALA A 136 13.39 17.69 -18.00
N ALA A 137 12.45 18.58 -17.65
CA ALA A 137 12.38 19.17 -16.31
C ALA A 137 12.13 18.13 -15.21
N LEU A 138 11.29 17.12 -15.47
CA LEU A 138 11.05 16.02 -14.53
C LEU A 138 12.33 15.24 -14.25
N LEU A 139 13.08 14.86 -15.30
CA LEU A 139 14.32 14.10 -15.17
C LEU A 139 15.39 14.89 -14.42
N GLU A 140 15.47 16.21 -14.65
CA GLU A 140 16.35 17.09 -13.89
C GLU A 140 15.98 17.17 -12.41
N SER A 141 14.68 17.17 -12.07
CA SER A 141 14.21 17.28 -10.67
C SER A 141 14.47 16.05 -9.80
N ILE A 142 14.69 14.89 -10.41
CA ILE A 142 14.91 13.60 -9.73
C ILE A 142 16.35 13.13 -9.74
N ALA A 143 17.24 13.81 -10.49
CA ALA A 143 18.67 13.53 -10.56
C ALA A 143 19.40 14.12 -9.35
#